data_AF-A0A392RCM7-F1
#
_entry.id   AF-A0A392RCM7-F1
#
_cell.length_a   1.000
_cell.length_b   1.000
_cell.length_c   1.000
_cell.angle_alpha   90.00
_cell.angle_beta   90.00
_cell.angle_gamma   90.00
#
_symmetry.space_group_name_H-M   'P 1'
#
loop_
_entity.id
_entity.type
_entity.pdbx_description
1 polymer ?
#
loop_
_entity_poly.entity_id
_entity_poly.type
_entity_poly.pdbx_seq_one_letter_code
_entity_poly.pdbx_strand_id
1 'polypeptide(L)' 'MEAENDKCVKFESGLRPDIKHFIGFSQIRDFTTLVDKFRICDEDGKAKTSYYKALSDRRGKGQDRGKSYDNRG' A
#
# COMPACT_ATOMS: atom_id res chain seq x y z
N MET A 1 -28.91 -12.00 -2.06
CA MET A 1 -27.70 -12.27 -1.26
C MET A 1 -26.56 -12.80 -2.15
N GLU A 2 -26.79 -13.85 -2.95
CA GLU A 2 -25.76 -14.36 -3.90
C GLU A 2 -25.31 -13.32 -4.93
N ALA A 3 -26.24 -12.58 -5.55
CA ALA A 3 -25.90 -11.54 -6.53
C ALA A 3 -25.01 -10.41 -5.98
N GLU A 4 -25.13 -10.11 -4.68
CA GLU A 4 -24.30 -9.10 -4.03
C GLU A 4 -22.93 -9.67 -3.64
N ASN A 5 -22.90 -10.93 -3.21
CA ASN A 5 -21.64 -11.63 -2.97
C ASN A 5 -20.81 -11.74 -4.25
N ASP A 6 -21.42 -12.09 -5.39
CA ASP A 6 -20.75 -12.12 -6.70
C ASP A 6 -20.18 -10.74 -7.06
N LYS A 7 -20.91 -9.67 -6.74
CA LYS A 7 -20.47 -8.30 -6.96
C LYS A 7 -19.23 -7.96 -6.12
N CYS A 8 -19.24 -8.34 -4.84
CA CYS A 8 -18.09 -8.21 -3.93
C CYS A 8 -16.89 -9.02 -4.40
N VAL A 9 -17.09 -10.29 -4.77
CA VAL A 9 -16.04 -11.18 -5.30
C VAL A 9 -15.42 -10.61 -6.57
N LYS A 10 -16.24 -10.13 -7.51
CA LYS A 10 -15.76 -9.50 -8.73
C LYS A 10 -14.93 -8.25 -8.43
N PHE A 11 -15.37 -7.41 -7.49
CA PHE A 11 -14.61 -6.23 -7.07
C PHE A 11 -13.27 -6.62 -6.43
N GLU A 12 -13.27 -7.54 -5.46
CA GLU A 12 -12.07 -8.04 -4.78
C GLU A 12 -11.06 -8.69 -5.72
N SER A 13 -11.53 -9.29 -6.81
CA SER A 13 -10.65 -9.89 -7.82
C SER A 13 -9.77 -8.86 -8.55
N GLY A 14 -10.23 -7.60 -8.67
CA GLY A 14 -9.50 -6.50 -9.29
C GLY A 14 -8.62 -5.70 -8.34
N LEU A 15 -8.63 -6.01 -7.04
CA LEU A 15 -7.86 -5.27 -6.04
C LEU A 15 -6.38 -5.68 -6.04
N ARG A 16 -5.52 -4.70 -5.73
CA ARG A 16 -4.11 -4.97 -5.48
C ARG A 16 -3.94 -5.91 -4.26
N PRO A 17 -2.94 -6.81 -4.25
CA PRO A 17 -2.81 -7.82 -3.19
C PRO A 17 -2.71 -7.26 -1.76
N ASP A 18 -2.05 -6.11 -1.60
CA ASP A 18 -1.90 -5.40 -0.33
C ASP A 18 -3.26 -4.94 0.24
N ILE A 19 -4.10 -4.35 -0.61
CA ILE A 19 -5.45 -3.90 -0.23
C ILE A 19 -6.39 -5.10 -0.08
N LYS A 20 -6.29 -6.08 -0.99
CA LYS A 20 -7.09 -7.30 -0.97
C LYS A 20 -6.89 -8.09 0.32
N HIS A 21 -5.64 -8.18 0.80
CA HIS A 21 -5.35 -8.88 2.05
C HIS A 21 -6.03 -8.22 3.25
N PHE A 22 -5.97 -6.89 3.34
CA PHE A 22 -6.65 -6.13 4.39
C PHE A 22 -8.17 -6.30 4.38
N ILE A 23 -8.77 -6.26 3.20
CA ILE A 23 -10.23 -6.37 3.04
C ILE A 23 -10.70 -7.81 3.23
N GLY A 24 -9.97 -8.79 2.70
CA GLY A 24 -10.34 -10.21 2.73
C GLY A 24 -10.50 -10.77 4.16
N PHE A 25 -9.76 -10.24 5.14
CA PHE A 25 -9.96 -10.61 6.55
C PHE A 25 -11.30 -10.16 7.12
N SER A 26 -11.86 -9.05 6.62
CA SER A 26 -13.12 -8.50 7.12
C SER A 26 -14.35 -9.25 6.61
N GLN A 27 -14.20 -10.18 5.63
CA GLN A 27 -15.27 -11.01 5.05
C GLN A 27 -16.56 -10.23 4.74
N ILE A 28 -16.43 -9.04 4.14
CA ILE A 28 -17.55 -8.12 3.90
C ILE A 28 -18.38 -8.65 2.73
N ARG A 29 -19.70 -8.70 2.90
CA ARG A 29 -20.64 -9.17 1.86
C ARG A 29 -21.62 -8.09 1.40
N ASP A 30 -21.58 -6.91 2.02
CA ASP A 30 -22.31 -5.72 1.60
C ASP A 30 -21.41 -4.86 0.70
N PHE A 31 -21.90 -4.57 -0.51
CA PHE A 31 -21.06 -3.91 -1.51
C PHE A 31 -20.71 -2.47 -1.13
N THR A 32 -21.64 -1.76 -0.49
CA THR A 32 -21.44 -0.36 -0.09
C THR A 32 -20.31 -0.27 0.94
N THR A 33 -20.38 -1.10 1.97
CA THR A 33 -19.38 -1.20 3.03
C THR A 33 -18.04 -1.64 2.46
N LEU A 34 -18.01 -2.57 1.50
CA LEU A 34 -16.79 -3.01 0.83
C LEU A 34 -16.08 -1.84 0.14
N VAL A 35 -16.83 -1.03 -0.61
CA VAL A 35 -16.29 0.14 -1.33
C VAL A 35 -15.78 1.20 -0.36
N ASP A 36 -16.51 1.48 0.72
CA ASP A 36 -16.09 2.45 1.73
C ASP A 36 -14.80 2.02 2.44
N LYS A 37 -14.71 0.75 2.86
CA LYS A 37 -13.49 0.22 3.45
C LYS A 37 -12.33 0.20 2.46
N PHE A 38 -12.59 -0.16 1.20
CA PHE A 38 -11.58 -0.08 0.14
C PHE A 38 -11.02 1.33 0.00
N ARG A 39 -11.88 2.36 0.00
CA ARG A 39 -11.44 3.76 -0.11
C ARG A 39 -10.49 4.13 1.03
N ILE A 40 -10.86 3.80 2.26
CA ILE A 40 -10.02 4.08 3.45
C ILE A 40 -8.68 3.34 3.34
N CYS A 41 -8.69 2.05 3.01
CA CYS A 41 -7.45 1.27 2.88
C CYS A 41 -6.54 1.74 1.73
N ASP A 42 -7.11 2.23 0.62
CA ASP A 42 -6.34 2.79 -0.49
C ASP A 42 -5.64 4.10 -0.09
N GLU A 43 -6.33 4.97 0.65
CA GLU A 43 -5.75 6.20 1.21
C GLU A 43 -4.66 5.90 2.24
N ASP A 44 -4.91 4.98 3.17
CA ASP A 44 -3.94 4.55 4.17
C ASP A 44 -2.70 3.91 3.54
N GLY A 45 -2.89 3.11 2.49
CA GLY A 45 -1.81 2.51 1.70
C GLY A 45 -0.90 3.59 1.09
N LYS A 46 -1.51 4.61 0.46
CA LYS A 46 -0.76 5.75 -0.11
C LYS A 46 -0.03 6.56 0.95
N ALA A 47 -0.68 6.83 2.09
CA ALA A 47 -0.08 7.55 3.19
C ALA A 47 1.14 6.81 3.74
N LYS A 48 1.04 5.49 3.93
CA LYS A 48 2.14 4.62 4.35
C LYS A 48 3.30 4.66 3.35
N THR A 49 3.02 4.48 2.06
CA THR A 49 4.06 4.54 1.02
C THR A 49 4.76 5.91 0.99
N SER A 50 3.99 7.00 1.09
CA SER A 50 4.51 8.37 1.15
C SER A 50 5.45 8.57 2.35
N TYR A 51 5.04 8.11 3.53
CA TYR A 51 5.83 8.20 4.76
C TYR A 51 7.19 7.48 4.63
N TYR A 52 7.20 6.22 4.18
CA TYR A 52 8.45 5.47 4.04
C TYR A 52 9.35 6.01 2.93
N LYS A 53 8.76 6.53 1.84
CA LYS A 53 9.52 7.22 0.79
C LYS A 53 10.21 8.47 1.33
N ALA A 54 9.49 9.30 2.10
CA ALA A 54 10.08 10.48 2.75
C ALA A 54 11.20 10.11 3.73
N LEU A 55 11.06 9.00 4.46
CA LEU A 55 12.13 8.48 5.32
C LEU A 55 13.35 7.99 4.52
N SER A 56 13.14 7.26 3.42
CA SER A 56 14.25 6.77 2.59
C SER A 56 15.00 7.91 1.90
N ASP A 57 14.30 8.95 1.44
CA ASP A 57 14.91 10.10 0.78
C ASP A 57 15.78 10.91 1.75
N ARG A 58 15.33 11.07 3.01
CA ARG A 58 16.15 11.69 4.06
C ARG A 58 17.40 10.88 4.37
N ARG A 59 17.31 9.55 4.35
CA ARG A 59 18.45 8.66 4.58
C ARG A 59 19.43 8.63 3.39
N GLY A 60 18.93 8.79 2.16
CA GLY A 60 19.74 8.84 0.94
C GLY A 60 20.55 10.12 0.74
N LYS A 61 20.15 11.23 1.38
CA LYS A 61 20.86 12.52 1.31
C LYS A 61 22.06 12.63 2.26
N GLY A 62 22.22 11.69 3.20
CA GLY A 62 23.34 11.65 4.16
C GLY A 62 24.49 10.73 3.76
N GLN A 63 24.41 10.05 2.61
CA GLN A 63 25.52 9.32 2.02
C GLN A 63 26.21 10.19 0.98
N ASP A 64 26.63 11.39 1.40
CA ASP A 64 27.87 11.91 0.83
C ASP A 64 28.90 10.81 1.08
N ARG A 65 29.37 10.22 -0.01
CA ARG A 65 30.31 9.10 -0.05
C ARG A 65 31.70 9.59 0.39
N GLY A 66 31.78 10.23 1.53
CA GLY A 66 33.00 10.72 2.14
C GLY A 66 33.80 9.56 2.71
N LYS A 67 34.55 8.86 1.84
CA LYS A 67 35.95 8.54 2.06
C LYS A 67 36.66 8.42 0.71
N SER A 68 37.22 9.55 0.23
CA SER A 68 38.30 9.51 -0.75
C SER A 68 39.54 8.97 -0.04
N TYR A 69 39.90 7.71 -0.28
CA TYR A 69 41.27 7.30 -0.06
C TYR A 69 42.07 7.66 -1.31
N ASP A 70 42.53 8.92 -1.38
CA ASP A 70 43.62 9.31 -2.27
C ASP A 70 44.93 8.69 -1.71
N ASN A 71 45.22 7.46 -2.09
CA ASN A 71 46.58 6.94 -1.99
C ASN A 71 47.31 7.32 -3.29
N ARG A 72 47.97 8.49 -3.25
CA ARG A 72 49.00 8.87 -4.22
C ARG A 72 50.20 7.94 -4.02
N GLY A 73 50.44 7.08 -5.00
CA GLY A 73 51.73 6.41 -5.24
C GLY A 73 52.57 7.22 -6.21
#